data_AF-A0A3D1INP3-F1
#
_entry.id   AF-A0A3D1INP3-F1
#
_cell.length_a   1.000
_cell.length_b   1.000
_cell.length_c   1.000
_cell.angle_alpha   90.00
_cell.angle_beta   90.00
_cell.angle_gamma   90.00
#
_symmetry.space_group_name_H-M   'P 1'
#
loop_
_entity.id
_entity.type
_entity.pdbx_description
1 polymer ?
#
loop_
_entity_poly.entity_id
_entity_poly.type
_entity_poly.pdbx_seq_one_letter_code
_entity_poly.pdbx_strand_id
1 'polypeptide(L)'
;MNHPTTQTSRRQFLTCTGGAMLGLPWLESFAHANGEKNARPAKRMAFYYLPNGITRRGFFPGEGDRALPKFAGQNNVWRFEGKTVPVGSHPLTFTPTLAPLNVMRKKISLITGLDRTFQHGTDSHAQCASCFLTSVAPFEVKGSAYPLARTLDHIVADHIGQATPYSTLELSCNDHKNNIES
;
A
#
# COMPACT_ATOMS: atom_id res chain seq x y z
N MET A 1 57.24 16.34 -32.59
CA MET A 1 56.04 16.48 -31.72
C MET A 1 55.41 15.10 -31.61
N ASN A 2 55.57 14.43 -30.47
CA ASN A 2 55.02 13.08 -30.27
C ASN A 2 53.63 13.21 -29.65
N HIS A 3 52.59 12.79 -30.37
CA HIS A 3 51.26 12.63 -29.78
C HIS A 3 51.23 11.33 -28.96
N PRO A 4 50.84 11.37 -27.67
CA PRO A 4 50.67 10.15 -26.90
C PRO A 4 49.43 9.40 -27.41
N THR A 5 49.64 8.15 -27.83
CA THR A 5 48.57 7.21 -28.16
C THR A 5 47.96 6.69 -26.85
N THR A 6 46.71 7.04 -26.57
CA THR A 6 45.96 6.53 -25.42
C THR A 6 45.54 5.08 -25.68
N GLN A 7 46.27 4.12 -25.11
CA GLN A 7 45.85 2.72 -25.10
C GLN A 7 44.63 2.54 -24.20
N THR A 8 43.49 2.16 -24.79
CA THR A 8 42.27 1.81 -24.05
C THR A 8 42.44 0.40 -23.46
N SER A 9 42.53 0.29 -22.14
CA SER A 9 42.66 -1.03 -21.49
C SER A 9 41.30 -1.71 -21.31
N ARG A 10 41.27 -3.05 -21.37
CA ARG A 10 40.07 -3.86 -21.04
C ARG A 10 39.48 -3.51 -19.67
N ARG A 11 40.35 -3.18 -18.71
CA ARG A 11 39.95 -2.74 -17.37
C ARG A 11 39.19 -1.42 -17.43
N GLN A 12 39.72 -0.40 -18.11
CA GLN A 12 39.02 0.88 -18.29
C GLN A 12 37.69 0.71 -19.03
N PHE A 13 37.64 -0.15 -20.05
CA PHE A 13 36.39 -0.45 -20.75
C PHE A 13 35.35 -1.02 -19.78
N LEU A 14 35.69 -2.08 -19.03
CA LEU A 14 34.79 -2.73 -18.08
C LEU A 14 34.41 -1.82 -16.90
N THR A 15 35.30 -0.96 -16.42
CA THR A 15 34.99 -0.02 -15.35
C THR A 15 33.99 1.04 -15.82
N CYS A 16 34.17 1.60 -17.02
CA CYS A 16 33.25 2.60 -17.56
C CYS A 16 31.92 2.00 -18.02
N THR A 17 31.93 0.92 -18.81
CA THR A 17 30.69 0.27 -19.29
C THR A 17 29.97 -0.45 -18.16
N GLY A 18 30.68 -1.15 -17.28
CA GLY A 18 30.09 -1.78 -16.10
C GLY A 18 29.48 -0.76 -15.13
N GLY A 19 30.18 0.34 -14.85
CA GLY A 19 29.64 1.42 -14.02
C GLY A 19 28.40 2.08 -14.63
N ALA A 20 28.42 2.35 -15.93
CA ALA A 20 27.27 2.90 -16.64
C ALA A 20 26.08 1.93 -16.67
N MET A 21 26.30 0.64 -16.98
CA MET A 21 25.23 -0.36 -17.04
C MET A 21 24.63 -0.70 -15.68
N LEU A 22 25.40 -0.60 -14.60
CA LEU A 22 24.88 -0.75 -13.22
C LEU A 22 24.16 0.50 -12.72
N GLY A 23 24.54 1.70 -13.20
CA GLY A 23 23.90 2.96 -12.83
C GLY A 23 22.64 3.32 -13.63
N LEU A 24 22.55 2.86 -14.88
CA LEU A 24 21.44 3.17 -15.80
C LEU A 24 20.05 2.75 -15.28
N PRO A 25 19.85 1.57 -14.64
CA PRO A 25 18.57 1.18 -14.05
C PRO A 25 18.09 2.10 -12.91
N TRP A 26 18.98 2.94 -12.36
CA TRP A 26 18.65 3.92 -11.31
C TRP A 26 18.32 5.32 -11.86
N LEU A 27 18.41 5.51 -13.17
CA LEU A 27 18.12 6.76 -13.89
C LEU A 27 16.97 6.58 -14.90
N GLU A 28 15.94 5.77 -14.57
CA GLU A 28 14.77 5.54 -15.43
C GLU A 28 14.07 6.82 -15.87
N SER A 29 14.09 7.88 -15.05
CA SER A 29 13.57 9.21 -15.41
C SER A 29 14.31 9.86 -16.60
N PHE A 30 15.56 9.46 -16.87
CA PHE A 30 16.38 9.92 -17.99
C PHE A 30 16.48 8.89 -19.14
N ALA A 31 16.08 7.63 -18.91
CA ALA A 31 16.06 6.57 -19.92
C ALA A 31 15.01 6.78 -21.04
N HIS A 32 14.22 7.86 -20.96
CA HIS A 32 13.20 8.26 -21.94
C HIS A 32 13.71 8.60 -23.36
N ALA A 33 15.01 8.50 -23.63
CA ALA A 33 15.57 8.88 -24.94
C ALA A 33 15.40 7.82 -26.05
N ASN A 34 15.15 6.54 -25.74
CA ASN A 34 15.09 5.48 -26.76
C ASN A 34 14.00 4.40 -26.55
N GLY A 35 13.08 4.59 -25.60
CA GLY A 35 11.95 3.67 -25.42
C GLY A 35 10.87 3.88 -26.49
N GLU A 36 10.28 2.78 -26.97
CA GLU A 36 9.12 2.82 -27.87
C GLU A 36 8.08 3.84 -27.36
N LYS A 37 7.71 4.81 -28.21
CA LYS A 37 6.72 5.87 -27.92
C LYS A 37 5.31 5.35 -27.54
N ASN A 38 5.12 4.03 -27.48
CA ASN A 38 3.85 3.33 -27.26
C ASN A 38 3.86 2.34 -26.08
N ALA A 39 4.92 2.26 -25.27
CA ALA A 39 4.90 1.40 -24.09
C ALA A 39 3.85 1.91 -23.08
N ARG A 40 2.87 1.06 -22.73
CA ARG A 40 1.86 1.40 -21.71
C ARG A 40 2.57 1.63 -20.36
N PRO A 41 2.18 2.66 -19.59
CA PRO A 41 2.82 2.92 -18.30
C PRO A 41 2.65 1.71 -17.36
N ALA A 42 3.69 1.44 -16.57
CA ALA A 42 3.66 0.39 -15.57
C ALA A 42 2.49 0.61 -14.60
N LYS A 43 1.64 -0.41 -14.43
CA LYS A 43 0.54 -0.37 -13.48
C LYS A 43 1.11 -0.55 -12.08
N ARG A 44 0.63 0.27 -11.14
CA ARG A 44 0.98 0.16 -9.72
C ARG A 44 -0.30 0.03 -8.90
N MET A 45 -0.21 -0.69 -7.79
CA MET A 45 -1.26 -0.76 -6.78
C MET A 45 -0.77 -0.02 -5.54
N ALA A 46 -1.63 0.86 -5.01
CA ALA A 46 -1.36 1.57 -3.77
C ALA A 46 -2.40 1.17 -2.74
N PHE A 47 -1.92 0.86 -1.54
CA PHE A 47 -2.74 0.59 -0.37
C PHE A 47 -2.62 1.75 0.58
N TYR A 48 -3.75 2.34 0.96
CA TYR A 48 -3.80 3.42 1.95
C TYR A 48 -4.55 2.94 3.17
N TYR A 49 -3.92 3.07 4.32
CA TYR A 49 -4.46 2.66 5.59
C TYR A 49 -4.84 3.89 6.42
N LEU A 50 -6.06 3.90 6.97
CA LEU A 50 -6.61 5.00 7.77
C LEU A 50 -7.11 4.47 9.12
N PRO A 51 -6.21 4.21 10.09
CA PRO A 51 -6.60 3.71 11.42
C PRO A 51 -7.36 4.79 12.17
N ASN A 52 -8.64 4.58 12.47
CA ASN A 52 -9.45 5.42 13.38
C ASN A 52 -9.59 6.92 13.03
N GLY A 53 -8.87 7.44 12.03
CA GLY A 53 -8.74 8.86 11.70
C GLY A 53 -9.80 9.42 10.75
N ILE A 54 -11.03 8.90 10.81
CA ILE A 54 -12.12 9.29 9.91
C ILE A 54 -13.28 9.87 10.71
N THR A 55 -13.71 11.08 10.33
CA THR A 55 -14.95 11.70 10.81
C THR A 55 -16.17 10.95 10.28
N ARG A 56 -16.61 9.97 11.07
CA ARG A 56 -17.69 9.03 10.73
C ARG A 56 -18.97 9.68 10.18
N ARG A 57 -19.42 10.78 10.78
CA ARG A 57 -20.64 11.52 10.37
C ARG A 57 -20.61 11.99 8.91
N GLY A 58 -19.43 12.36 8.42
CA GLY A 58 -19.25 12.86 7.05
C GLY A 58 -18.79 11.80 6.07
N PHE A 59 -18.29 10.65 6.55
CA PHE A 59 -17.69 9.61 5.73
C PHE A 59 -18.66 8.47 5.42
N PHE A 60 -19.41 7.97 6.41
CA PHE A 60 -20.29 6.82 6.24
C PHE A 60 -21.75 7.23 5.99
N PRO A 61 -22.42 6.65 4.97
CA PRO A 61 -23.84 6.87 4.74
C PRO A 61 -24.67 6.50 5.97
N GLY A 62 -25.64 7.33 6.34
CA GLY A 62 -26.54 7.09 7.47
C GLY A 62 -25.98 7.46 8.86
N GLU A 63 -24.73 7.92 8.97
CA GLU A 63 -24.15 8.35 10.26
C GLU A 63 -24.17 9.87 10.50
N GLY A 64 -24.62 10.67 9.53
CA GLY A 64 -24.64 12.15 9.61
C GLY A 64 -25.43 12.71 10.80
N ASP A 65 -26.59 12.13 11.10
CA ASP A 65 -27.50 12.60 12.15
C ASP A 65 -27.47 11.72 13.41
N ARG A 66 -26.53 10.77 13.47
CA ARG A 66 -26.45 9.81 14.57
C ARG A 66 -25.95 10.51 15.84
N ALA A 67 -26.68 10.33 16.94
CA ALA A 67 -26.23 10.76 18.27
C ALA A 67 -24.89 10.09 18.62
N LEU A 68 -23.95 10.88 19.14
CA LEU A 68 -22.62 10.37 19.50
C LEU A 68 -22.77 9.35 20.64
N PRO A 69 -22.19 8.15 20.50
CA PRO A 69 -22.21 7.17 21.58
C PRO A 69 -21.42 7.71 22.78
N LYS A 70 -21.94 7.48 24.00
CA LYS A 70 -21.22 7.81 25.23
C LYS A 70 -19.91 7.01 25.28
N PHE A 71 -18.87 7.58 25.89
CA PHE A 71 -17.47 7.16 25.81
C PHE A 71 -17.14 5.73 26.34
N ALA A 72 -18.12 4.90 26.72
CA ALA A 72 -17.91 3.59 27.34
C ALA A 72 -18.74 2.48 26.67
N GLY A 73 -18.13 1.31 26.45
CA GLY A 73 -18.83 0.08 26.00
C GLY A 73 -19.13 -0.01 24.50
N GLN A 74 -18.31 0.62 23.67
CA GLN A 74 -18.53 0.74 22.24
C GLN A 74 -18.22 -0.58 21.51
N ASN A 75 -19.22 -1.47 21.44
CA ASN A 75 -19.32 -2.57 20.44
C ASN A 75 -19.53 -1.98 19.03
N ASN A 76 -18.59 -1.11 18.63
CA ASN A 76 -18.55 -0.23 17.47
C ASN A 76 -18.26 -0.97 16.16
N VAL A 77 -18.90 -2.11 15.97
CA VAL A 77 -18.99 -2.68 14.64
C VAL A 77 -19.61 -1.61 13.75
N TRP A 78 -19.01 -1.31 12.62
CA TRP A 78 -19.62 -0.48 11.60
C TRP A 78 -21.02 -1.06 11.32
N ARG A 79 -22.07 -0.26 11.49
CA ARG A 79 -23.44 -0.76 11.35
C ARG A 79 -24.19 0.06 10.31
N PHE A 80 -24.52 -0.56 9.18
CA PHE A 80 -25.50 0.03 8.25
C PHE A 80 -26.84 0.06 8.97
N GLU A 81 -27.31 1.24 9.36
CA GLU A 81 -28.61 1.40 10.03
C GLU A 81 -28.75 0.53 11.30
N GLY A 82 -27.67 0.35 12.05
CA GLY A 82 -27.69 -0.48 13.27
C GLY A 82 -27.57 -2.00 13.04
N LYS A 83 -27.48 -2.45 11.79
CA LYS A 83 -27.24 -3.86 11.40
C LYS A 83 -25.79 -4.12 11.02
N THR A 84 -25.34 -5.37 11.18
CA THR A 84 -24.03 -5.78 10.70
C THR A 84 -23.92 -5.58 9.20
N VAL A 85 -22.70 -5.30 8.78
CA VAL A 85 -22.38 -4.99 7.40
C VAL A 85 -22.42 -6.24 6.55
N PRO A 86 -23.18 -6.27 5.44
CA PRO A 86 -23.14 -7.40 4.53
C PRO A 86 -21.74 -7.55 3.94
N VAL A 87 -21.24 -8.78 3.83
CA VAL A 87 -19.94 -9.08 3.22
C VAL A 87 -20.04 -8.91 1.71
N GLY A 88 -19.01 -8.35 1.06
CA GLY A 88 -18.92 -8.29 -0.39
C GLY A 88 -18.83 -6.87 -0.95
N SER A 89 -19.20 -6.72 -2.23
CA SER A 89 -19.16 -5.44 -2.93
C SER A 89 -20.53 -4.77 -2.95
N HIS A 90 -20.55 -3.46 -2.68
CA HIS A 90 -21.77 -2.66 -2.56
C HIS A 90 -21.70 -1.39 -3.41
N PRO A 91 -22.85 -0.83 -3.81
CA PRO A 91 -22.90 0.52 -4.33
C PRO A 91 -22.36 1.53 -3.30
N LEU A 92 -21.48 2.42 -3.73
CA LEU A 92 -20.99 3.51 -2.89
C LEU A 92 -21.92 4.72 -2.99
N THR A 93 -22.52 5.10 -1.86
CA THR A 93 -23.20 6.39 -1.71
C THR A 93 -22.20 7.46 -1.29
N PHE A 94 -22.10 8.53 -2.09
CA PHE A 94 -21.18 9.63 -1.82
C PHE A 94 -21.70 10.52 -0.70
N THR A 95 -20.95 10.56 0.40
CA THR A 95 -21.17 11.44 1.54
C THR A 95 -20.44 12.78 1.34
N PRO A 96 -20.70 13.81 2.17
CA PRO A 96 -20.02 15.11 2.01
C PRO A 96 -18.49 15.00 2.01
N THR A 97 -17.90 14.12 2.83
CA THR A 97 -16.44 13.88 2.83
C THR A 97 -15.96 13.22 1.54
N LEU A 98 -16.78 12.38 0.90
CA LEU A 98 -16.43 11.69 -0.34
C LEU A 98 -16.81 12.49 -1.59
N ALA A 99 -17.53 13.61 -1.46
CA ALA A 99 -18.02 14.41 -2.59
C ALA A 99 -16.95 14.75 -3.65
N PRO A 100 -15.69 15.08 -3.30
CA PRO A 100 -14.64 15.32 -4.29
C PRO A 100 -14.34 14.12 -5.21
N LEU A 101 -14.60 12.90 -4.75
CA LEU A 101 -14.34 11.66 -5.48
C LEU A 101 -15.45 11.31 -6.50
N ASN A 102 -16.54 12.08 -6.56
CA ASN A 102 -17.69 11.79 -7.43
C ASN A 102 -17.34 11.71 -8.92
N VAL A 103 -16.32 12.45 -9.38
CA VAL A 103 -15.80 12.39 -10.75
C VAL A 103 -15.28 10.98 -11.08
N MET A 104 -14.79 10.25 -10.08
CA MET A 104 -14.24 8.90 -10.22
C MET A 104 -15.20 7.80 -9.79
N ARG A 105 -16.49 8.08 -9.55
CA ARG A 105 -17.46 7.10 -9.01
C ARG A 105 -17.53 5.76 -9.75
N LYS A 106 -17.31 5.74 -11.08
CA LYS A 106 -17.30 4.50 -11.89
C LYS A 106 -16.04 3.64 -11.67
N LYS A 107 -15.02 4.17 -11.00
CA LYS A 107 -13.73 3.54 -10.71
C LYS A 107 -13.56 3.24 -9.22
N ILE A 108 -14.59 3.46 -8.41
CA ILE A 108 -14.55 3.24 -6.97
C ILE A 108 -15.50 2.09 -6.64
N SER A 109 -15.02 1.13 -5.86
CA SER A 109 -15.82 0.03 -5.34
C SER A 109 -15.79 0.06 -3.82
N LEU A 110 -16.96 -0.08 -3.20
CA LEU A 110 -17.06 -0.31 -1.76
C LEU A 110 -17.03 -1.83 -1.53
N ILE A 111 -16.04 -2.31 -0.79
CA ILE A 111 -15.90 -3.70 -0.39
C ILE A 111 -15.91 -3.76 1.13
N THR A 112 -16.68 -4.69 1.68
CA THR A 112 -16.95 -4.78 3.10
C THR A 112 -16.87 -6.23 3.57
N GLY A 113 -16.80 -6.43 4.90
CA GLY A 113 -16.60 -7.76 5.48
C GLY A 113 -15.16 -8.27 5.39
N LEU A 114 -14.21 -7.36 5.12
CA LEU A 114 -12.79 -7.63 5.29
C LEU A 114 -12.47 -7.41 6.77
N ASP A 115 -12.48 -8.49 7.53
CA ASP A 115 -12.16 -8.51 8.96
C ASP A 115 -11.13 -9.61 9.24
N ARG A 116 -10.48 -9.54 10.41
CA ARG A 116 -9.47 -10.51 10.86
C ARG A 116 -9.83 -11.10 12.21
N THR A 117 -9.23 -12.25 12.51
CA THR A 117 -9.29 -12.82 13.86
C THR A 117 -8.51 -11.95 14.84
N PHE A 118 -9.22 -11.31 15.78
CA PHE A 118 -8.60 -10.50 16.85
C PHE A 118 -7.62 -11.35 17.67
N GLN A 119 -6.41 -10.85 17.90
CA GLN A 119 -5.43 -11.47 18.79
C GLN A 119 -5.44 -10.80 20.15
N HIS A 120 -5.55 -11.60 21.21
CA HIS A 120 -5.44 -11.09 22.58
C HIS A 120 -3.97 -10.81 22.93
N GLY A 121 -3.71 -9.73 23.67
CA GLY A 121 -2.37 -9.35 24.13
C GLY A 121 -1.82 -8.05 23.54
N THR A 122 -2.54 -7.43 22.59
CA THR A 122 -2.22 -6.11 22.01
C THR A 122 -3.51 -5.38 21.69
N ASP A 123 -3.49 -4.05 21.70
CA ASP A 123 -4.68 -3.23 21.44
C ASP A 123 -5.04 -3.22 19.94
N SER A 124 -6.26 -2.77 19.62
CA SER A 124 -6.75 -2.76 18.23
C SER A 124 -5.92 -1.85 17.33
N HIS A 125 -5.35 -0.77 17.88
CA HIS A 125 -4.56 0.21 17.13
C HIS A 125 -3.27 -0.41 16.60
N ALA A 126 -2.52 -1.11 17.46
CA ALA A 126 -1.31 -1.80 17.04
C ALA A 126 -1.59 -2.95 16.05
N GLN A 127 -2.67 -3.72 16.26
CA GLN A 127 -3.02 -4.83 15.36
C GLN A 127 -3.46 -4.36 13.98
N CYS A 128 -4.24 -3.29 13.90
CA CYS A 128 -4.83 -2.86 12.64
C CYS A 128 -3.79 -2.28 11.68
N ALA A 129 -2.77 -1.58 12.17
CA ALA A 129 -1.65 -1.09 11.36
C ALA A 129 -0.74 -2.24 10.90
N SER A 130 -0.32 -3.11 11.83
CA SER A 130 0.63 -4.20 11.54
C SER A 130 0.04 -5.32 10.66
N CYS A 131 -1.28 -5.50 10.67
CA CYS A 131 -1.93 -6.63 10.01
C CYS A 131 -2.67 -6.27 8.71
N PHE A 132 -2.71 -4.99 8.29
CA PHE A 132 -3.58 -4.54 7.21
C PHE A 132 -3.40 -5.32 5.89
N LEU A 133 -2.15 -5.54 5.47
CA LEU A 133 -1.83 -6.27 4.23
C LEU A 133 -1.59 -7.77 4.43
N THR A 134 -1.23 -8.20 5.65
CA THR A 134 -1.07 -9.61 5.99
C THR A 134 -2.43 -10.26 6.21
N SER A 135 -3.18 -9.86 7.24
CA SER A 135 -4.50 -10.38 7.65
C SER A 135 -4.69 -11.92 7.63
N VAL A 136 -3.58 -12.66 7.50
CA VAL A 136 -3.46 -14.12 7.54
C VAL A 136 -3.80 -14.65 8.93
N ALA A 137 -4.16 -15.93 8.98
CA ALA A 137 -4.40 -16.57 10.26
C ALA A 137 -3.10 -16.51 11.11
N PRO A 138 -3.20 -16.27 12.43
CA PRO A 138 -2.06 -16.44 13.30
C PRO A 138 -1.51 -17.86 13.12
N PHE A 139 -0.19 -18.00 13.01
CA PHE A 139 0.47 -19.32 12.90
C PHE A 139 0.16 -20.08 11.60
N GLU A 140 -0.13 -19.36 10.51
CA GLU A 140 -0.31 -19.96 9.18
C GLU A 140 0.97 -20.64 8.69
N VAL A 141 2.14 -20.02 8.92
CA VAL A 141 3.44 -20.64 8.61
C VAL A 141 3.92 -21.48 9.79
N LYS A 142 3.76 -22.81 9.68
CA LYS A 142 4.16 -23.76 10.72
C LYS A 142 5.68 -23.87 10.85
N GLY A 143 6.19 -23.91 12.07
CA GLY A 143 7.62 -24.14 12.36
C GLY A 143 8.54 -22.94 12.09
N SER A 144 7.97 -21.77 11.76
CA SER A 144 8.71 -20.52 11.58
C SER A 144 8.68 -19.69 12.86
N ALA A 145 9.78 -19.01 13.18
CA ALA A 145 9.78 -17.93 14.18
C ALA A 145 8.91 -16.74 13.74
N TYR A 146 8.62 -16.64 12.43
CA TYR A 146 7.76 -15.65 11.80
C TYR A 146 6.52 -16.33 11.22
N PRO A 147 5.45 -16.51 12.00
CA PRO A 147 4.29 -17.34 11.65
C PRO A 147 3.32 -16.75 10.60
N LEU A 148 3.66 -15.62 9.98
CA LEU A 148 2.79 -14.90 9.05
C LEU A 148 3.06 -15.33 7.60
N ALA A 149 1.99 -15.58 6.83
CA ALA A 149 2.07 -15.83 5.40
C ALA A 149 2.26 -14.53 4.58
N ARG A 150 2.38 -14.68 3.25
CA ARG A 150 2.62 -13.57 2.32
C ARG A 150 1.49 -12.54 2.41
N THR A 151 1.86 -11.26 2.44
CA THR A 151 0.94 -10.13 2.36
C THR A 151 0.31 -9.99 0.97
N LEU A 152 -0.81 -9.27 0.90
CA LEU A 152 -1.53 -8.99 -0.34
C LEU A 152 -0.67 -8.23 -1.37
N ASP A 153 0.16 -7.28 -0.94
CA ASP A 153 1.06 -6.55 -1.84
C ASP A 153 2.10 -7.49 -2.47
N HIS A 154 2.62 -8.49 -1.74
CA HIS A 154 3.48 -9.51 -2.33
C HIS A 154 2.76 -10.34 -3.41
N ILE A 155 1.51 -10.74 -3.16
CA ILE A 155 0.70 -11.49 -4.15
C ILE A 155 0.47 -10.65 -5.42
N VAL A 156 0.18 -9.37 -5.25
CA VAL A 156 -0.01 -8.44 -6.37
C VAL A 156 1.30 -8.21 -7.12
N ALA A 157 2.42 -8.09 -6.41
CA ALA A 157 3.74 -7.85 -6.98
C ALA A 157 4.22 -8.98 -7.91
N ASP A 158 3.82 -10.23 -7.67
CA ASP A 158 4.08 -11.35 -8.59
C ASP A 158 3.52 -11.08 -9.99
N HIS A 159 2.42 -10.32 -10.08
CA HIS A 159 1.71 -10.07 -11.33
C HIS A 159 2.09 -8.74 -12.00
N ILE A 160 2.40 -7.70 -11.22
CA ILE A 160 2.63 -6.33 -11.76
C ILE A 160 3.94 -5.66 -11.30
N GLY A 161 4.71 -6.29 -10.42
CA GLY A 161 5.92 -5.70 -9.80
C GLY A 161 7.21 -5.82 -10.63
N GLN A 162 7.20 -6.57 -11.73
CA GLN A 162 8.41 -6.91 -12.50
C GLN A 162 8.96 -5.77 -13.38
N ALA A 163 8.18 -4.69 -13.56
CA ALA A 163 8.52 -3.57 -14.43
C ALA A 163 9.15 -2.38 -13.70
N THR A 164 9.45 -2.51 -12.41
CA THR A 164 9.97 -1.42 -11.56
C THR A 164 11.07 -1.93 -10.64
N PRO A 165 12.04 -1.09 -10.21
CA PRO A 165 13.16 -1.54 -9.39
C PRO A 165 12.77 -2.24 -8.08
N TYR A 166 11.64 -1.84 -7.49
CA TYR A 166 11.09 -2.46 -6.30
C TYR A 166 9.72 -3.05 -6.62
N SER A 167 9.56 -4.36 -6.36
CA SER A 167 8.29 -5.06 -6.58
C SER A 167 7.22 -4.65 -5.56
N THR A 168 7.63 -4.31 -4.34
CA THR A 168 6.81 -3.74 -3.26
C THR A 168 7.57 -2.62 -2.57
N LEU A 169 6.86 -1.61 -2.06
CA LEU A 169 7.43 -0.50 -1.30
C LEU A 169 6.44 -0.07 -0.22
N GLU A 170 6.85 -0.14 1.03
CA GLU A 170 6.09 0.35 2.18
C GLU A 170 6.57 1.75 2.56
N LEU A 171 5.62 2.66 2.81
CA LEU A 171 5.88 4.02 3.24
C LEU A 171 5.19 4.25 4.58
N SER A 172 5.93 4.76 5.55
CA SER A 172 5.40 5.19 6.84
C SER A 172 5.47 6.70 6.95
N CYS A 173 4.46 7.30 7.59
CA CYS A 173 4.47 8.72 7.96
C CYS A 173 5.12 8.96 9.34
N ASN A 174 5.58 7.91 10.02
CA ASN A 174 6.28 8.04 11.29
C ASN A 174 7.71 8.53 11.07
N ASP A 175 8.18 9.38 11.98
CA ASP A 175 9.57 9.81 11.98
C ASP A 175 10.47 8.64 12.42
N HIS A 176 11.51 8.36 11.64
CA HIS A 176 12.52 7.34 11.95
C HIS A 176 13.16 7.50 13.35
N LYS A 177 13.19 8.71 13.92
CA LYS A 177 13.81 8.97 15.23
C LYS A 177 12.89 8.67 16.40
N ASN A 178 11.57 8.80 16.21
CA ASN A 178 10.58 8.80 17.28
C ASN A 178 9.42 7.86 16.95
N ASN A 179 9.69 6.55 16.98
CA ASN A 179 8.68 5.51 16.83
C ASN A 179 7.86 5.35 18.12
N ILE A 180 7.05 6.36 18.46
CA ILE A 180 6.21 6.35 19.66
C ILE A 180 4.90 5.53 19.43
N GLU A 181 4.53 5.27 18.18
CA GLU A 181 3.24 4.68 17.79
C GLU A 181 3.31 3.20 17.37
N SER A 182 4.35 2.45 17.77
CA SER A 182 4.50 1.01 17.45
C SER A 182 4.10 0.11 18.61
#